data_AF-A0A1G9UBE0-F1
#
_entry.id   AF-A0A1G9UBE0-F1
#
_cell.length_a   1.000
_cell.length_b   1.000
_cell.length_c   1.000
_cell.angle_alpha   90.00
_cell.angle_beta   90.00
_cell.angle_gamma   90.00
#
_symmetry.space_group_name_H-M   'P 1'
#
loop_
_entity.id
_entity.type
_entity.pdbx_description
1 polymer ?
#
loop_
_entity_poly.entity_id
_entity_poly.type
_entity_poly.pdbx_seq_one_letter_code
_entity_poly.pdbx_strand_id
1 'polypeptide(L)'
;MNLLNCPRCGSPLIEDAGENLEQNEDGGIVMDVFPAYVCQAQCGYKKRIEEIPKVIAQQGEDRLLLLYANQQARILDVRDLVIWPAMHVDALLSKGYWEDYKGDDNIEELLQKARDSQSAYVETPNLFEFATSELSQDAFLCWLMAWSDQAYRSLNRPLHDAAVAFISEIFRVHHLPAPVVESIKVTRQFKSLDILAIINNKYAILIEDKTYTKNHSNQLQRYREAIEEAYPRLTQLPIYYKIADQSHYRSVEDAGYVPFKRSMMLKILKNGVDNGIDNAIFLDYYRHLQKLEDNISSFRTKNLKEWDGYAWQGFYQEIQKEIDGDWGYVPNRSGGFWGFWWDSKLNKRYYMQLEQENLCIKVVAREGEKRSKLRTEALNDILEKSEKRGLQLERPTRLGNGKTMTIAQRTAYIQLNEDGTVNIKRTIEQLKRY
;
A
#
# COMPACT_ATOMS: atom_id res chain seq x y z
N MET A 1 -39.53 40.19 20.20
CA MET A 1 -40.25 38.96 19.80
C MET A 1 -41.73 39.25 19.90
N ASN A 2 -42.50 39.05 18.82
CA ASN A 2 -43.95 39.19 18.87
C ASN A 2 -44.51 38.06 19.76
N LEU A 3 -45.07 38.42 20.91
CA LEU A 3 -45.72 37.46 21.80
C LEU A 3 -46.95 36.88 21.07
N LEU A 4 -46.90 35.59 20.76
CA LEU A 4 -48.07 34.86 20.28
C LEU A 4 -49.06 34.76 21.45
N ASN A 5 -50.24 35.33 21.31
CA ASN A 5 -51.27 35.26 22.34
C ASN A 5 -52.17 34.05 22.11
N CYS A 6 -52.58 33.40 23.19
CA CYS A 6 -53.50 32.28 23.18
C CYS A 6 -54.86 32.74 22.62
N PRO A 7 -55.39 32.12 21.56
CA PRO A 7 -56.68 32.51 20.99
C PRO A 7 -57.86 32.15 21.89
N ARG A 8 -57.67 31.32 22.93
CA ARG A 8 -58.73 30.97 23.89
C ARG A 8 -58.87 31.97 25.03
N CYS A 9 -57.78 32.45 25.61
CA CYS A 9 -57.84 33.29 26.81
C CYS A 9 -57.01 34.58 26.74
N GLY A 10 -56.35 34.85 25.61
CA GLY A 10 -55.55 36.06 25.40
C GLY A 10 -54.19 36.10 26.12
N SER A 11 -53.90 35.13 26.99
CA SER A 11 -52.61 35.04 27.70
C SER A 11 -51.46 34.67 26.74
N PRO A 12 -50.21 35.05 27.03
CA PRO A 12 -49.07 34.66 26.22
C PRO A 12 -48.94 33.14 26.06
N LEU A 13 -48.56 32.71 24.86
CA LEU A 13 -48.07 31.36 24.64
C LEU A 13 -46.58 31.31 24.97
N ILE A 14 -46.17 30.27 25.69
CA ILE A 14 -44.77 29.94 25.96
C ILE A 14 -44.41 28.66 25.21
N GLU A 15 -43.14 28.53 24.84
CA GLU A 15 -42.61 27.29 24.27
C GLU A 15 -42.43 26.27 25.40
N ASP A 16 -43.13 25.16 25.30
CA ASP A 16 -43.11 24.07 26.27
C ASP A 16 -43.48 22.74 25.57
N ALA A 17 -43.54 21.63 26.30
CA ALA A 17 -44.00 20.35 25.79
C ALA A 17 -45.54 20.23 25.86
N GLY A 18 -46.17 19.79 24.77
CA GLY A 18 -47.58 19.40 24.75
C GLY A 18 -47.72 17.88 24.78
N GLU A 19 -48.69 17.36 25.53
CA GLU A 19 -48.89 15.92 25.71
C GLU A 19 -50.28 15.50 25.23
N ASN A 20 -50.38 14.54 24.32
CA ASN A 20 -51.64 13.85 23.99
C ASN A 20 -51.68 12.51 24.72
N LEU A 21 -52.77 12.27 25.44
CA LEU A 21 -53.04 10.98 26.05
C LEU A 21 -54.16 10.32 25.26
N GLU A 22 -53.85 9.19 24.62
CA GLU A 22 -54.83 8.35 23.96
C GLU A 22 -54.92 7.04 24.72
N GLN A 23 -56.15 6.63 25.05
CA GLN A 23 -56.40 5.35 25.69
C GLN A 23 -56.80 4.35 24.61
N ASN A 24 -56.02 3.29 24.49
CA ASN A 24 -56.28 2.19 23.57
C ASN A 24 -57.46 1.35 24.04
N GLU A 25 -58.07 0.59 23.13
CA GLU A 25 -59.27 -0.22 23.40
C GLU A 25 -59.04 -1.33 24.46
N ASP A 26 -57.78 -1.68 24.73
CA ASP A 26 -57.35 -2.62 25.77
C ASP A 26 -57.07 -1.95 27.14
N GLY A 27 -57.33 -0.65 27.26
CA GLY A 27 -57.19 0.12 28.49
C GLY A 27 -55.78 0.66 28.75
N GLY A 28 -54.81 0.40 27.87
CA GLY A 28 -53.48 1.00 27.91
C GLY A 28 -53.52 2.49 27.54
N ILE A 29 -52.67 3.32 28.16
CA ILE A 29 -52.58 4.76 27.87
C ILE A 29 -51.26 5.01 27.12
N VAL A 30 -51.36 5.58 25.92
CA VAL A 30 -50.22 6.05 25.13
C VAL A 30 -50.09 7.56 25.31
N MET A 31 -48.91 8.02 25.71
CA MET A 31 -48.60 9.44 25.92
C MET A 31 -47.63 9.91 24.82
N ASP A 32 -48.08 10.80 23.95
CA ASP A 32 -47.26 11.44 22.91
C ASP A 32 -46.88 12.87 23.35
N VAL A 33 -45.58 13.10 23.58
CA VAL A 33 -45.01 14.38 24.04
C VAL A 33 -44.31 15.07 22.86
N PHE A 34 -44.71 16.30 22.53
CA PHE A 34 -44.18 17.05 21.39
C PHE A 34 -43.93 18.53 21.71
N PRO A 35 -42.97 19.20 21.03
CA PRO A 35 -42.77 20.65 21.18
C PRO A 35 -44.01 21.44 20.74
N ALA A 36 -44.48 22.34 21.61
CA ALA A 36 -45.69 23.11 21.37
C ALA A 36 -45.60 24.53 21.94
N TYR A 37 -46.36 25.44 21.36
CA TYR A 37 -46.75 26.67 22.04
C TYR A 37 -47.89 26.35 23.00
N VAL A 38 -47.62 26.39 24.31
CA VAL A 38 -48.58 26.11 25.38
C VAL A 38 -49.03 27.42 26.02
N CYS A 39 -50.31 27.54 26.33
CA CYS A 39 -50.82 28.73 27.01
C CYS A 39 -50.27 28.83 28.43
N GLN A 40 -49.62 29.96 28.76
CA GLN A 40 -49.04 30.20 30.09
C GLN A 40 -50.09 30.15 31.20
N ALA A 41 -51.33 30.60 30.93
CA ALA A 41 -52.44 30.49 31.88
C ALA A 41 -53.09 29.08 31.94
N GLN A 42 -52.48 28.08 31.28
CA GLN A 42 -52.87 26.68 31.28
C GLN A 42 -54.35 26.41 30.93
N CYS A 43 -54.94 27.20 30.02
CA CYS A 43 -56.33 27.05 29.58
C CYS A 43 -56.59 25.82 28.68
N GLY A 44 -55.61 24.92 28.55
CA GLY A 44 -55.65 23.73 27.70
C GLY A 44 -55.39 23.98 26.21
N TYR A 45 -55.12 25.21 25.78
CA TYR A 45 -54.70 25.47 24.39
C TYR A 45 -53.21 25.14 24.21
N LYS A 46 -52.93 24.32 23.20
CA LYS A 46 -51.59 23.99 22.72
C LYS A 46 -51.58 24.00 21.19
N LYS A 47 -50.52 24.53 20.58
CA LYS A 47 -50.29 24.48 19.13
C LYS A 47 -48.96 23.80 18.87
N ARG A 48 -48.98 22.67 18.15
CA ARG A 48 -47.76 21.95 17.75
C ARG A 48 -46.88 22.86 16.89
N ILE A 49 -45.59 22.85 17.15
CA ILE A 49 -44.61 23.57 16.32
C ILE A 49 -44.29 22.64 15.14
N GLU A 50 -44.80 22.97 13.95
CA GLU A 50 -44.44 22.25 12.72
C GLU A 50 -43.13 22.82 12.17
N GLU A 51 -42.07 22.02 12.22
CA GLU A 51 -40.78 22.41 11.69
C GLU A 51 -40.74 22.23 10.17
N ILE A 52 -40.43 23.31 9.45
CA ILE A 52 -40.21 23.28 8.01
C ILE A 52 -38.86 22.59 7.76
N PRO A 53 -38.82 21.45 7.05
CA PRO A 53 -37.56 20.76 6.80
C PRO A 53 -36.66 21.54 5.84
N LYS A 54 -35.35 21.41 6.01
CA LYS A 54 -34.36 21.99 5.10
C LYS A 54 -34.06 21.00 3.98
N VAL A 55 -34.02 21.47 2.74
CA VAL A 55 -33.46 20.68 1.64
C VAL A 55 -31.94 20.68 1.79
N ILE A 56 -31.34 19.51 1.94
CA ILE A 56 -29.89 19.36 2.14
C ILE A 56 -29.16 18.73 0.96
N ALA A 57 -29.90 18.05 0.06
CA ALA A 57 -29.36 17.51 -1.19
C ALA A 57 -30.48 17.32 -2.23
N GLN A 58 -30.09 17.21 -3.50
CA GLN A 58 -30.98 16.97 -4.64
C GLN A 58 -30.34 15.96 -5.60
N GLN A 59 -31.14 15.06 -6.17
CA GLN A 59 -30.73 14.18 -7.29
C GLN A 59 -31.71 14.32 -8.44
N GLY A 60 -31.14 14.53 -9.62
CA GLY A 60 -31.91 14.86 -10.80
C GLY A 60 -32.79 16.09 -10.57
N GLU A 61 -33.86 16.20 -11.33
CA GLU A 61 -34.79 17.33 -11.21
C GLU A 61 -35.90 17.09 -10.18
N ASP A 62 -36.01 15.85 -9.67
CA ASP A 62 -37.27 15.39 -9.09
C ASP A 62 -37.14 14.75 -7.71
N ARG A 63 -35.94 14.67 -7.11
CA ARG A 63 -35.78 14.10 -5.77
C ARG A 63 -35.03 15.03 -4.84
N LEU A 64 -35.65 15.34 -3.71
CA LEU A 64 -35.10 16.21 -2.67
C LEU A 64 -34.89 15.44 -1.37
N LEU A 65 -33.73 15.62 -0.74
CA LEU A 65 -33.45 15.13 0.60
C LEU A 65 -33.80 16.22 1.62
N LEU A 66 -34.82 15.95 2.43
CA LEU A 66 -35.36 16.84 3.44
C LEU A 66 -34.78 16.48 4.81
N LEU A 67 -34.27 17.45 5.56
CA LEU A 67 -33.76 17.31 6.92
C LEU A 67 -34.66 18.04 7.92
N TYR A 68 -35.16 17.32 8.92
CA TYR A 68 -35.94 17.82 10.04
C TYR A 68 -35.03 18.09 11.25
N ALA A 69 -35.44 18.94 12.22
CA ALA A 69 -34.50 19.37 13.28
C ALA A 69 -34.15 18.25 14.28
N ASN A 70 -34.93 17.17 14.30
CA ASN A 70 -34.64 15.94 15.06
C ASN A 70 -33.60 15.02 14.38
N GLN A 71 -32.84 15.51 13.40
CA GLN A 71 -31.88 14.75 12.59
C GLN A 71 -32.47 13.61 11.76
N GLN A 72 -33.80 13.54 11.66
CA GLN A 72 -34.43 12.67 10.68
C GLN A 72 -34.44 13.34 9.31
N ALA A 73 -34.09 12.56 8.30
CA ALA A 73 -34.22 12.94 6.91
C ALA A 73 -35.27 12.07 6.20
N ARG A 74 -35.88 12.64 5.16
CA ARG A 74 -36.85 11.98 4.28
C ARG A 74 -36.53 12.33 2.84
N ILE A 75 -36.84 11.42 1.92
CA ILE A 75 -36.78 11.69 0.49
C ILE A 75 -38.16 12.15 0.03
N LEU A 76 -38.21 13.29 -0.65
CA LEU A 76 -39.37 13.77 -1.38
C LEU A 76 -39.17 13.52 -2.88
N ASP A 77 -40.02 12.68 -3.46
CA ASP A 77 -40.14 12.54 -4.91
C ASP A 77 -41.15 13.58 -5.41
N VAL A 78 -40.66 14.56 -6.15
CA VAL A 78 -41.40 15.73 -6.64
C VAL A 78 -42.28 15.36 -7.83
N ARG A 79 -41.92 14.34 -8.63
CA ARG A 79 -42.75 13.87 -9.75
C ARG A 79 -44.05 13.25 -9.26
N ASP A 80 -43.93 12.37 -8.27
CA ASP A 80 -45.06 11.59 -7.77
C ASP A 80 -45.68 12.15 -6.49
N LEU A 81 -45.09 13.22 -5.94
CA LEU A 81 -45.47 13.86 -4.66
C LEU A 81 -45.48 12.88 -3.49
N VAL A 82 -44.52 11.95 -3.47
CA VAL A 82 -44.39 10.92 -2.43
C VAL A 82 -43.28 11.29 -1.45
N ILE A 83 -43.59 11.25 -0.15
CA ILE A 83 -42.61 11.41 0.94
C ILE A 83 -42.32 10.04 1.55
N TRP A 84 -41.04 9.68 1.59
CA TRP A 84 -40.58 8.41 2.13
C TRP A 84 -40.55 8.45 3.68
N PRO A 85 -40.54 7.29 4.36
CA PRO A 85 -40.43 7.22 5.82
C PRO A 85 -39.21 7.96 6.37
N ALA A 86 -39.29 8.39 7.64
CA ALA A 86 -38.20 9.07 8.32
C ALA A 86 -37.03 8.12 8.62
N MET A 87 -35.79 8.58 8.41
CA MET A 87 -34.56 7.84 8.70
C MET A 87 -33.50 8.80 9.25
N HIS A 88 -32.53 8.33 10.03
CA HIS A 88 -31.41 9.17 10.45
C HIS A 88 -30.60 9.66 9.22
N VAL A 89 -30.26 10.95 9.18
CA VAL A 89 -29.60 11.57 8.02
C VAL A 89 -28.28 10.88 7.63
N ASP A 90 -27.50 10.44 8.62
CA ASP A 90 -26.21 9.79 8.37
C ASP A 90 -26.33 8.43 7.66
N ALA A 91 -27.41 7.69 7.90
CA ALA A 91 -27.67 6.43 7.23
C ALA A 91 -27.88 6.64 5.72
N LEU A 92 -28.63 7.68 5.35
CA LEU A 92 -28.87 8.07 3.95
C LEU A 92 -27.60 8.57 3.26
N LEU A 93 -26.77 9.37 3.96
CA LEU A 93 -25.53 9.91 3.41
C LEU A 93 -24.44 8.83 3.25
N SER A 94 -24.42 7.79 4.08
CA SER A 94 -23.38 6.75 4.08
C SER A 94 -23.37 5.84 2.86
N LYS A 95 -24.51 5.67 2.17
CA LYS A 95 -24.69 4.63 1.14
C LYS A 95 -24.36 5.09 -0.28
N GLY A 96 -24.19 6.39 -0.55
CA GLY A 96 -23.86 6.93 -1.88
C GLY A 96 -24.89 6.67 -3.00
N TYR A 97 -25.87 5.78 -2.78
CA TYR A 97 -26.89 5.30 -3.72
C TYR A 97 -28.21 5.07 -2.99
N TRP A 98 -28.90 6.17 -2.69
CA TRP A 98 -30.26 6.28 -2.16
C TRP A 98 -31.37 5.62 -3.00
N GLU A 99 -31.02 5.02 -4.14
CA GLU A 99 -31.97 4.40 -5.07
C GLU A 99 -32.34 2.95 -4.72
N ASP A 100 -31.51 2.26 -3.91
CA ASP A 100 -31.66 0.83 -3.59
C ASP A 100 -32.29 0.56 -2.21
N TYR A 101 -32.81 1.58 -1.53
CA TYR A 101 -33.35 1.41 -0.18
C TYR A 101 -34.72 0.71 -0.19
N LYS A 102 -34.70 -0.61 0.06
CA LYS A 102 -35.84 -1.37 0.56
C LYS A 102 -35.67 -1.50 2.06
N GLY A 103 -36.52 -0.82 2.82
CA GLY A 103 -36.46 -0.76 4.28
C GLY A 103 -36.05 -2.09 4.92
N ASP A 104 -34.90 -2.08 5.58
CA ASP A 104 -34.43 -3.15 6.44
C ASP A 104 -34.32 -2.56 7.86
N ASP A 105 -35.07 -3.15 8.79
CA ASP A 105 -35.39 -2.59 10.10
C ASP A 105 -34.32 -2.87 11.17
N ASN A 106 -33.17 -3.45 10.81
CA ASN A 106 -32.13 -3.77 11.78
C ASN A 106 -31.14 -2.61 12.00
N ILE A 107 -31.63 -1.57 12.69
CA ILE A 107 -30.86 -0.38 13.09
C ILE A 107 -29.63 -0.75 13.93
N GLU A 108 -29.68 -1.84 14.71
CA GLU A 108 -28.55 -2.28 15.56
C GLU A 108 -27.35 -2.75 14.73
N GLU A 109 -27.57 -3.50 13.65
CA GLU A 109 -26.49 -3.96 12.76
C GLU A 109 -25.90 -2.80 11.93
N LEU A 110 -26.74 -1.81 11.60
CA LEU A 110 -26.33 -0.58 10.92
C LEU A 110 -25.48 0.32 11.81
N LEU A 111 -25.85 0.49 13.09
CA LEU A 111 -25.08 1.25 14.08
C LEU A 111 -23.76 0.55 14.42
N GLN A 112 -23.72 -0.78 14.43
CA GLN A 112 -22.49 -1.53 14.68
C GLN A 112 -21.46 -1.40 13.55
N LYS A 113 -21.93 -1.14 12.32
CA LYS A 113 -21.08 -0.88 11.13
C LYS A 113 -20.83 0.61 10.90
N ALA A 114 -21.55 1.49 11.59
CA ALA A 114 -21.37 2.93 11.49
C ALA A 114 -20.03 3.34 12.10
N ARG A 115 -19.23 4.06 11.32
CA ARG A 115 -17.97 4.67 11.76
C ARG A 115 -18.27 6.11 12.20
N ASP A 116 -17.77 6.53 13.35
CA ASP A 116 -17.82 7.94 13.77
C ASP A 116 -17.09 8.82 12.72
N SER A 117 -17.55 10.05 12.57
CA SER A 117 -17.01 11.13 11.72
C SER A 117 -15.49 11.26 11.76
N GLN A 118 -14.86 11.04 12.93
CA GLN A 118 -13.41 11.04 13.06
C GLN A 118 -12.79 9.78 12.44
N SER A 119 -13.39 8.62 12.65
CA SER A 119 -12.92 7.33 12.12
C SER A 119 -13.20 7.10 10.63
N ALA A 120 -14.01 7.95 9.99
CA ALA A 120 -14.28 7.89 8.55
C ALA A 120 -13.03 8.18 7.69
N TYR A 121 -12.07 8.94 8.23
CA TYR A 121 -10.85 9.37 7.52
C TYR A 121 -9.56 8.84 8.15
N VAL A 122 -9.65 8.02 9.20
CA VAL A 122 -8.48 7.46 9.89
C VAL A 122 -8.16 6.10 9.27
N GLU A 123 -6.95 5.98 8.72
CA GLU A 123 -6.43 4.69 8.28
C GLU A 123 -6.42 3.71 9.45
N THR A 124 -6.89 2.49 9.21
CA THR A 124 -6.85 1.44 10.22
C THR A 124 -5.39 1.13 10.54
N PRO A 125 -4.98 1.14 11.84
CA PRO A 125 -3.62 0.79 12.21
C PRO A 125 -3.23 -0.58 11.65
N ASN A 126 -2.03 -0.69 11.09
CA ASN A 126 -1.51 -1.92 10.52
C ASN A 126 -0.40 -2.50 11.39
N LEU A 127 -0.51 -3.79 11.75
CA LEU A 127 0.47 -4.45 12.62
C LEU A 127 1.93 -4.34 12.11
N PHE A 128 2.14 -4.45 10.80
CA PHE A 128 3.46 -4.47 10.18
C PHE A 128 4.05 -3.07 9.95
N GLU A 129 3.33 -1.99 10.28
CA GLU A 129 3.94 -0.67 10.42
C GLU A 129 4.82 -0.55 11.66
N PHE A 130 4.51 -1.33 12.70
CA PHE A 130 5.27 -1.38 13.95
C PHE A 130 6.19 -2.60 14.00
N ALA A 131 5.75 -3.73 13.44
CA ALA A 131 6.54 -4.93 13.29
C ALA A 131 7.31 -4.90 11.96
N THR A 132 8.38 -4.09 11.89
CA THR A 132 9.16 -3.85 10.65
C THR A 132 10.42 -4.70 10.52
N SER A 133 10.71 -5.54 11.52
CA SER A 133 11.91 -6.39 11.54
C SER A 133 11.73 -7.66 10.69
N GLU A 134 12.85 -8.24 10.23
CA GLU A 134 12.88 -9.57 9.57
C GLU A 134 12.15 -10.64 10.42
N LEU A 135 12.25 -10.56 11.75
CA LEU A 135 11.53 -11.48 12.66
C LEU A 135 10.00 -11.46 12.53
N SER A 136 9.41 -10.31 12.19
CA SER A 136 7.96 -10.20 12.00
C SER A 136 7.51 -10.87 10.69
N GLN A 137 8.34 -10.76 9.66
CA GLN A 137 8.15 -11.40 8.38
C GLN A 137 8.31 -12.92 8.51
N ASP A 138 9.33 -13.38 9.24
CA ASP A 138 9.49 -14.80 9.59
C ASP A 138 8.25 -15.36 10.27
N ALA A 139 7.72 -14.63 11.26
CA ALA A 139 6.54 -15.03 11.99
C ALA A 139 5.32 -15.14 11.07
N PHE A 140 5.12 -14.16 10.17
CA PHE A 140 4.03 -14.21 9.19
C PHE A 140 4.17 -15.40 8.25
N LEU A 141 5.36 -15.65 7.71
CA LEU A 141 5.60 -16.77 6.79
C LEU A 141 5.38 -18.13 7.49
N CYS A 142 5.84 -18.26 8.73
CA CYS A 142 5.59 -19.47 9.53
C CYS A 142 4.10 -19.67 9.81
N TRP A 143 3.40 -18.60 10.19
CA TRP A 143 1.96 -18.59 10.42
C TRP A 143 1.18 -18.98 9.16
N LEU A 144 1.53 -18.39 8.00
CA LEU A 144 0.91 -18.72 6.72
C LEU A 144 1.17 -20.19 6.36
N MET A 145 2.41 -20.67 6.44
CA MET A 145 2.72 -22.07 6.13
C MET A 145 2.00 -23.05 7.06
N ALA A 146 1.79 -22.73 8.34
CA ALA A 146 1.05 -23.60 9.25
C ALA A 146 -0.39 -23.88 8.78
N TRP A 147 -1.05 -22.91 8.14
CA TRP A 147 -2.38 -23.09 7.56
C TRP A 147 -2.44 -24.11 6.41
N SER A 148 -1.31 -24.48 5.82
CA SER A 148 -1.26 -25.49 4.75
C SER A 148 -1.48 -26.92 5.22
N ASP A 149 -1.44 -27.18 6.54
CA ASP A 149 -1.78 -28.50 7.06
C ASP A 149 -3.25 -28.83 6.75
N GLN A 150 -3.48 -30.04 6.26
CA GLN A 150 -4.80 -30.53 5.86
C GLN A 150 -5.84 -30.42 7.00
N ALA A 151 -5.42 -30.51 8.25
CA ALA A 151 -6.29 -30.34 9.41
C ALA A 151 -6.96 -28.96 9.48
N TYR A 152 -6.32 -27.91 8.95
CA TYR A 152 -6.86 -26.54 8.98
C TYR A 152 -7.81 -26.22 7.83
N ARG A 153 -7.91 -27.09 6.82
CA ARG A 153 -8.76 -26.86 5.64
C ARG A 153 -10.24 -26.69 6.00
N SER A 154 -10.75 -27.46 6.96
CA SER A 154 -12.14 -27.35 7.43
C SER A 154 -12.37 -26.16 8.36
N LEU A 155 -11.29 -25.62 8.98
CA LEU A 155 -11.37 -24.49 9.90
C LEU A 155 -11.39 -23.16 9.16
N ASN A 156 -10.54 -22.99 8.15
CA ASN A 156 -10.55 -21.82 7.29
C ASN A 156 -10.01 -22.19 5.91
N ARG A 157 -10.93 -22.55 5.00
CA ARG A 157 -10.58 -22.95 3.63
C ARG A 157 -9.86 -21.85 2.85
N PRO A 158 -10.31 -20.56 2.86
CA PRO A 158 -9.59 -19.50 2.17
C PRO A 158 -8.12 -19.33 2.63
N LEU A 159 -7.85 -19.34 3.93
CA LEU A 159 -6.46 -19.26 4.45
C LEU A 159 -5.64 -20.50 4.09
N HIS A 160 -6.23 -21.70 4.21
CA HIS A 160 -5.58 -22.94 3.80
C HIS A 160 -5.19 -22.91 2.31
N ASP A 161 -6.13 -22.50 1.44
CA ASP A 161 -5.90 -22.44 0.00
C ASP A 161 -4.80 -21.41 -0.35
N ALA A 162 -4.74 -20.26 0.35
CA ALA A 162 -3.64 -19.29 0.19
C ALA A 162 -2.28 -19.81 0.67
N ALA A 163 -2.25 -20.55 1.79
CA ALA A 163 -1.04 -21.20 2.29
C ALA A 163 -0.51 -22.27 1.31
N VAL A 164 -1.41 -23.09 0.77
CA VAL A 164 -1.09 -24.07 -0.27
C VAL A 164 -0.62 -23.38 -1.54
N ALA A 165 -1.20 -22.24 -1.92
CA ALA A 165 -0.74 -21.46 -3.06
C ALA A 165 0.68 -20.92 -2.87
N PHE A 166 1.04 -20.45 -1.66
CA PHE A 166 2.39 -20.03 -1.32
C PHE A 166 3.40 -21.18 -1.47
N ILE A 167 3.10 -22.35 -0.91
CA ILE A 167 3.95 -23.54 -1.06
C ILE A 167 4.04 -23.96 -2.53
N SER A 168 2.91 -23.96 -3.25
CA SER A 168 2.87 -24.35 -4.66
C SER A 168 3.74 -23.45 -5.54
N GLU A 169 3.78 -22.15 -5.25
CA GLU A 169 4.64 -21.21 -5.95
C GLU A 169 6.13 -21.52 -5.71
N ILE A 170 6.52 -21.94 -4.51
CA ILE A 170 7.88 -22.41 -4.20
C ILE A 170 8.24 -23.63 -5.06
N PHE A 171 7.38 -24.65 -5.11
CA PHE A 171 7.60 -25.80 -5.98
C PHE A 171 7.70 -25.41 -7.46
N ARG A 172 6.84 -24.48 -7.91
CA ARG A 172 6.82 -23.99 -9.29
C ARG A 172 8.14 -23.32 -9.68
N VAL A 173 8.70 -22.46 -8.82
CA VAL A 173 9.98 -21.80 -9.13
C VAL A 173 11.19 -22.74 -9.07
N HIS A 174 11.06 -23.89 -8.42
CA HIS A 174 12.02 -24.99 -8.48
C HIS A 174 11.73 -26.00 -9.62
N HIS A 175 10.77 -25.70 -10.50
CA HIS A 175 10.36 -26.58 -11.60
C HIS A 175 9.91 -27.99 -11.16
N LEU A 176 9.26 -28.06 -9.99
CA LEU A 176 8.71 -29.30 -9.44
C LEU A 176 7.18 -29.22 -9.35
N PRO A 177 6.47 -30.34 -9.51
CA PRO A 177 5.04 -30.39 -9.19
C PRO A 177 4.84 -30.28 -7.68
N ALA A 178 3.91 -29.42 -7.26
CA ALA A 178 3.54 -29.30 -5.86
C ALA A 178 2.83 -30.57 -5.36
N PRO A 179 3.25 -31.18 -4.24
CA PRO A 179 2.55 -32.30 -3.64
C PRO A 179 1.29 -31.83 -2.92
N VAL A 180 0.38 -32.76 -2.65
CA VAL A 180 -0.64 -32.54 -1.62
C VAL A 180 0.08 -32.47 -0.27
N VAL A 181 -0.17 -31.42 0.51
CA VAL A 181 0.44 -31.24 1.84
C VAL A 181 -0.33 -32.09 2.85
N GLU A 182 0.16 -33.31 3.09
CA GLU A 182 -0.42 -34.24 4.08
C GLU A 182 0.11 -33.94 5.50
N SER A 183 1.35 -33.47 5.59
CA SER A 183 1.97 -33.04 6.84
C SER A 183 2.99 -31.94 6.59
N ILE A 184 3.07 -30.99 7.51
CA ILE A 184 4.08 -29.93 7.51
C ILE A 184 4.64 -29.71 8.91
N LYS A 185 5.96 -29.59 9.01
CA LYS A 185 6.65 -29.16 10.23
C LYS A 185 7.44 -27.88 9.95
N VAL A 186 6.99 -26.77 10.50
CA VAL A 186 7.69 -25.47 10.41
C VAL A 186 8.57 -25.28 11.64
N THR A 187 9.85 -24.98 11.43
CA THR A 187 10.86 -24.73 12.47
C THR A 187 11.54 -23.40 12.19
N ARG A 188 11.60 -22.53 13.20
CA ARG A 188 12.28 -21.23 13.12
C ARG A 188 13.75 -21.36 13.52
N GLN A 189 14.62 -20.56 12.93
CA GLN A 189 16.01 -20.38 13.37
C GLN A 189 16.81 -21.71 13.45
N PHE A 190 16.60 -22.62 12.48
CA PHE A 190 17.28 -23.91 12.44
C PHE A 190 18.74 -23.73 12.01
N LYS A 191 19.71 -23.97 12.92
CA LYS A 191 21.14 -23.76 12.64
C LYS A 191 21.42 -22.39 11.98
N SER A 192 20.73 -21.34 12.46
CA SER A 192 20.76 -19.95 11.95
C SER A 192 20.06 -19.67 10.61
N LEU A 193 19.43 -20.66 9.98
CA LEU A 193 18.48 -20.44 8.88
C LEU A 193 17.16 -19.91 9.44
N ASP A 194 16.60 -18.86 8.86
CA ASP A 194 15.42 -18.18 9.39
C ASP A 194 14.20 -19.11 9.51
N ILE A 195 13.86 -19.85 8.44
CA ILE A 195 12.76 -20.82 8.45
C ILE A 195 13.13 -22.10 7.71
N LEU A 196 12.82 -23.24 8.35
CA LEU A 196 12.83 -24.57 7.74
C LEU A 196 11.42 -25.15 7.80
N ALA A 197 10.86 -25.53 6.64
CA ALA A 197 9.61 -26.28 6.59
C ALA A 197 9.84 -27.67 5.97
N ILE A 198 9.48 -28.74 6.68
CA ILE A 198 9.54 -30.12 6.18
C ILE A 198 8.14 -30.54 5.76
N ILE A 199 7.98 -30.88 4.48
CA ILE A 199 6.70 -31.31 3.90
C ILE A 199 6.75 -32.81 3.59
N ASN A 200 5.75 -33.54 4.10
CA ASN A 200 5.55 -34.99 3.88
C ASN A 200 6.81 -35.83 4.14
N ASN A 201 7.70 -35.38 5.03
CA ASN A 201 9.03 -35.97 5.27
C ASN A 201 9.81 -36.28 3.97
N LYS A 202 9.61 -35.47 2.92
CA LYS A 202 10.23 -35.66 1.59
C LYS A 202 10.89 -34.40 1.07
N TYR A 203 10.34 -33.23 1.38
CA TYR A 203 10.85 -31.94 0.92
C TYR A 203 11.24 -31.08 2.12
N ALA A 204 12.33 -30.34 1.98
CA ALA A 204 12.76 -29.32 2.91
C ALA A 204 12.72 -27.98 2.18
N ILE A 205 11.82 -27.08 2.57
CA ILE A 205 11.83 -25.69 2.13
C ILE A 205 12.72 -24.91 3.11
N LEU A 206 13.78 -24.31 2.59
CA LEU A 206 14.70 -23.47 3.36
C LEU A 206 14.42 -22.03 2.98
N ILE A 207 13.91 -21.21 3.90
CA ILE A 207 13.67 -19.79 3.63
C ILE A 207 14.68 -18.99 4.43
N GLU A 208 15.50 -18.25 3.69
CA GLU A 208 16.30 -17.16 4.24
C GLU A 208 15.55 -15.86 3.97
N ASP A 209 15.26 -15.10 5.01
CA ASP A 209 14.53 -13.86 4.92
C ASP A 209 15.45 -12.64 4.95
N LYS A 210 15.24 -11.70 4.03
CA LYS A 210 15.84 -10.37 4.11
C LYS A 210 14.84 -9.28 3.78
N THR A 211 14.83 -8.24 4.60
CA THR A 211 14.07 -7.00 4.30
C THR A 211 14.90 -6.10 3.41
N TYR A 212 15.92 -5.43 3.94
CA TYR A 212 16.70 -4.39 3.25
C TYR A 212 18.18 -4.75 3.02
N THR A 213 18.69 -5.81 3.65
CA THR A 213 20.12 -6.16 3.64
C THR A 213 20.47 -7.18 2.55
N LYS A 214 21.73 -7.22 2.11
CA LYS A 214 22.24 -8.23 1.15
C LYS A 214 22.96 -9.35 1.91
N ASN A 215 22.85 -10.58 1.42
CA ASN A 215 23.56 -11.72 2.00
C ASN A 215 24.98 -11.89 1.44
N HIS A 216 25.83 -12.49 2.27
CA HIS A 216 27.14 -13.01 1.85
C HIS A 216 26.98 -14.47 1.40
N SER A 217 27.50 -14.82 0.23
CA SER A 217 27.30 -16.13 -0.43
C SER A 217 27.63 -17.34 0.46
N ASN A 218 28.68 -17.24 1.27
CA ASN A 218 29.11 -18.31 2.17
C ASN A 218 28.05 -18.66 3.23
N GLN A 219 27.16 -17.74 3.58
CA GLN A 219 26.11 -17.99 4.56
C GLN A 219 25.04 -18.93 4.00
N LEU A 220 24.58 -18.67 2.78
CA LEU A 220 23.54 -19.46 2.11
C LEU A 220 24.01 -20.90 1.87
N GLN A 221 25.26 -21.08 1.44
CA GLN A 221 25.83 -22.41 1.23
C GLN A 221 25.86 -23.23 2.53
N ARG A 222 26.30 -22.61 3.64
CA ARG A 222 26.35 -23.26 4.96
C ARG A 222 24.99 -23.78 5.42
N TYR A 223 23.90 -23.07 5.12
CA TYR A 223 22.56 -23.51 5.49
C TYR A 223 22.14 -24.77 4.74
N ARG A 224 22.45 -24.85 3.44
CA ARG A 224 22.16 -26.04 2.64
C ARG A 224 22.93 -27.27 3.13
N GLU A 225 24.22 -27.09 3.42
CA GLU A 225 25.08 -28.14 3.99
C GLU A 225 24.53 -28.61 5.36
N ALA A 226 24.11 -27.66 6.19
CA ALA A 226 23.52 -27.93 7.50
C ALA A 226 22.20 -28.74 7.43
N ILE A 227 21.38 -28.53 6.39
CA ILE A 227 20.17 -29.32 6.10
C ILE A 227 20.52 -30.68 5.51
N GLU A 228 21.50 -30.76 4.60
CA GLU A 228 21.95 -32.02 4.01
C GLU A 228 22.48 -32.98 5.08
N GLU A 229 23.22 -32.46 6.07
CA GLU A 229 23.70 -33.24 7.22
C GLU A 229 22.55 -33.74 8.10
N ALA A 230 21.58 -32.87 8.43
CA ALA A 230 20.49 -33.21 9.34
C ALA A 230 19.39 -34.06 8.68
N TYR A 231 19.20 -33.90 7.36
CA TYR A 231 18.11 -34.45 6.58
C TYR A 231 18.57 -34.92 5.18
N PRO A 232 19.49 -35.90 5.09
CA PRO A 232 20.19 -36.26 3.85
C PRO A 232 19.30 -36.84 2.74
N ARG A 233 18.05 -37.23 3.07
CA ARG A 233 17.10 -37.82 2.12
C ARG A 233 16.04 -36.83 1.62
N LEU A 234 16.01 -35.60 2.14
CA LEU A 234 15.02 -34.60 1.75
C LEU A 234 15.48 -33.83 0.52
N THR A 235 14.56 -33.59 -0.41
CA THR A 235 14.80 -32.69 -1.53
C THR A 235 14.72 -31.24 -1.03
N GLN A 236 15.82 -30.50 -1.17
CA GLN A 236 15.90 -29.11 -0.74
C GLN A 236 15.26 -28.15 -1.75
N LEU A 237 14.47 -27.19 -1.25
CA LEU A 237 13.82 -26.11 -1.98
C LEU A 237 14.24 -24.77 -1.35
N PRO A 238 15.47 -24.31 -1.63
CA PRO A 238 16.02 -23.08 -1.03
C PRO A 238 15.43 -21.81 -1.67
N ILE A 239 14.82 -20.98 -0.83
CA ILE A 239 14.16 -19.73 -1.17
C ILE A 239 14.84 -18.56 -0.45
N TYR A 240 15.15 -17.52 -1.21
CA TYR A 240 15.60 -16.24 -0.68
C TYR A 240 14.44 -15.26 -0.76
N TYR A 241 13.73 -15.09 0.35
CA TYR A 241 12.55 -14.24 0.42
C TYR A 241 12.97 -12.79 0.60
N LYS A 242 12.47 -11.90 -0.28
CA LYS A 242 12.84 -10.49 -0.23
C LYS A 242 11.68 -9.57 -0.61
N ILE A 243 11.34 -8.67 0.32
CA ILE A 243 10.27 -7.68 0.10
C ILE A 243 10.76 -6.33 -0.39
N ALA A 244 12.03 -5.95 -0.19
CA ALA A 244 12.62 -4.77 -0.83
C ALA A 244 13.61 -5.25 -1.89
N ASP A 245 13.51 -4.77 -3.13
CA ASP A 245 14.33 -5.32 -4.22
C ASP A 245 15.81 -4.92 -4.10
N GLN A 246 16.65 -5.61 -4.85
CA GLN A 246 18.08 -5.29 -5.01
C GLN A 246 18.49 -5.41 -6.47
N SER A 247 19.62 -4.77 -6.83
CA SER A 247 20.08 -4.71 -8.21
C SER A 247 20.25 -6.08 -8.88
N HIS A 248 20.83 -7.07 -8.23
CA HIS A 248 20.95 -8.40 -8.78
C HIS A 248 20.87 -9.46 -7.70
N TYR A 249 20.51 -10.69 -8.10
CA TYR A 249 20.45 -11.86 -7.22
C TYR A 249 21.50 -12.91 -7.58
N ARG A 250 22.49 -12.59 -8.43
CA ARG A 250 23.52 -13.54 -8.90
C ARG A 250 24.15 -14.36 -7.77
N SER A 251 24.62 -13.72 -6.69
CA SER A 251 25.22 -14.43 -5.55
C SER A 251 24.25 -15.35 -4.78
N VAL A 252 22.94 -15.09 -4.87
CA VAL A 252 21.88 -15.92 -4.28
C VAL A 252 21.64 -17.13 -5.18
N GLU A 253 21.53 -16.89 -6.49
CA GLU A 253 21.34 -17.92 -7.52
C GLU A 253 22.57 -18.86 -7.59
N ASP A 254 23.78 -18.31 -7.51
CA ASP A 254 25.05 -19.05 -7.46
C ASP A 254 25.14 -19.96 -6.22
N ALA A 255 24.51 -19.56 -5.10
CA ALA A 255 24.40 -20.39 -3.90
C ALA A 255 23.29 -21.47 -4.01
N GLY A 256 22.56 -21.49 -5.12
CA GLY A 256 21.47 -22.42 -5.42
C GLY A 256 20.12 -22.02 -4.83
N TYR A 257 19.97 -20.79 -4.32
CA TYR A 257 18.70 -20.26 -3.82
C TYR A 257 17.91 -19.59 -4.94
N VAL A 258 16.58 -19.68 -4.87
CA VAL A 258 15.69 -18.98 -5.80
C VAL A 258 15.12 -17.72 -5.15
N PRO A 259 15.27 -16.52 -5.76
CA PRO A 259 14.67 -15.30 -5.23
C PRO A 259 13.14 -15.35 -5.28
N PHE A 260 12.50 -15.18 -4.12
CA PHE A 260 11.05 -15.04 -4.00
C PHE A 260 10.73 -13.57 -3.69
N LYS A 261 10.24 -12.85 -4.69
CA LYS A 261 10.11 -11.38 -4.65
C LYS A 261 8.75 -10.93 -4.12
N ARG A 262 8.68 -9.68 -3.66
CA ARG A 262 7.45 -8.98 -3.25
C ARG A 262 6.29 -9.19 -4.23
N SER A 263 6.52 -9.07 -5.53
CA SER A 263 5.48 -9.23 -6.56
C SER A 263 4.85 -10.63 -6.58
N MET A 264 5.63 -11.67 -6.29
CA MET A 264 5.12 -13.05 -6.20
C MET A 264 4.23 -13.22 -4.96
N MET A 265 4.67 -12.70 -3.81
CA MET A 265 3.87 -12.73 -2.59
C MET A 265 2.58 -11.91 -2.74
N LEU A 266 2.67 -10.69 -3.28
CA LEU A 266 1.51 -9.84 -3.51
C LEU A 266 0.45 -10.52 -4.38
N LYS A 267 0.86 -11.29 -5.40
CA LYS A 267 -0.07 -12.07 -6.21
C LYS A 267 -0.83 -13.11 -5.37
N ILE A 268 -0.13 -13.83 -4.49
CA ILE A 268 -0.75 -14.82 -3.60
C ILE A 268 -1.71 -14.15 -2.61
N LEU A 269 -1.25 -13.07 -1.96
CA LEU A 269 -2.04 -12.35 -0.99
C LEU A 269 -3.28 -11.73 -1.61
N LYS A 270 -3.12 -11.06 -2.76
CA LYS A 270 -4.24 -10.48 -3.52
C LYS A 270 -5.27 -11.54 -3.89
N ASN A 271 -4.84 -12.68 -4.43
CA ASN A 271 -5.75 -13.77 -4.75
C ASN A 271 -6.49 -14.28 -3.50
N GLY A 272 -5.81 -14.33 -2.35
CA GLY A 272 -6.42 -14.68 -1.07
C GLY A 272 -7.51 -13.69 -0.65
N VAL A 273 -7.25 -12.39 -0.76
CA VAL A 273 -8.24 -11.33 -0.50
C VAL A 273 -9.43 -11.44 -1.46
N ASP A 274 -9.17 -11.59 -2.76
CA ASP A 274 -10.22 -11.72 -3.78
C ASP A 274 -11.09 -12.98 -3.56
N ASN A 275 -10.53 -14.03 -2.94
CA ASN A 275 -11.23 -15.24 -2.54
C ASN A 275 -11.91 -15.17 -1.16
N GLY A 276 -11.97 -13.98 -0.54
CA GLY A 276 -12.76 -13.74 0.68
C GLY A 276 -12.02 -14.01 1.99
N ILE A 277 -10.69 -13.98 2.03
CA ILE A 277 -9.97 -13.96 3.32
C ILE A 277 -10.25 -12.65 4.05
N ASP A 278 -10.79 -12.76 5.27
CA ASP A 278 -11.11 -11.65 6.17
C ASP A 278 -10.19 -11.57 7.41
N ASN A 279 -9.19 -12.44 7.48
CA ASN A 279 -8.27 -12.52 8.62
C ASN A 279 -7.39 -11.27 8.75
N ALA A 280 -7.46 -10.60 9.90
CA ALA A 280 -6.75 -9.33 10.13
C ALA A 280 -5.23 -9.42 9.92
N ILE A 281 -4.57 -10.49 10.35
CA ILE A 281 -3.11 -10.66 10.18
C ILE A 281 -2.76 -10.77 8.69
N PHE A 282 -3.54 -11.54 7.94
CA PHE A 282 -3.38 -11.67 6.50
C PHE A 282 -3.55 -10.33 5.78
N LEU A 283 -4.64 -9.62 6.10
CA LEU A 283 -4.99 -8.35 5.48
C LEU A 283 -3.97 -7.27 5.80
N ASP A 284 -3.47 -7.23 7.03
CA ASP A 284 -2.43 -6.28 7.42
C ASP A 284 -1.12 -6.54 6.68
N TYR A 285 -0.68 -7.79 6.53
CA TYR A 285 0.52 -8.10 5.76
C TYR A 285 0.35 -7.75 4.28
N TYR A 286 -0.82 -8.05 3.70
CA TYR A 286 -1.15 -7.66 2.33
C TYR A 286 -1.08 -6.14 2.14
N ARG A 287 -1.78 -5.37 2.99
CA ARG A 287 -1.78 -3.90 2.92
C ARG A 287 -0.39 -3.32 3.10
N HIS A 288 0.43 -3.90 3.98
CA HIS A 288 1.81 -3.49 4.20
C HIS A 288 2.65 -3.65 2.93
N LEU A 289 2.60 -4.83 2.29
CA LEU A 289 3.33 -5.05 1.04
C LEU A 289 2.77 -4.22 -0.12
N GLN A 290 1.46 -4.00 -0.17
CA GLN A 290 0.83 -3.17 -1.19
C GLN A 290 1.28 -1.72 -1.05
N LYS A 291 1.29 -1.16 0.17
CA LYS A 291 1.81 0.19 0.46
C LYS A 291 3.27 0.34 0.04
N LEU A 292 4.09 -0.69 0.26
CA LEU A 292 5.48 -0.70 -0.20
C LEU A 292 5.58 -0.67 -1.74
N GLU A 293 4.76 -1.48 -2.43
CA GLU A 293 4.69 -1.47 -3.90
C GLU A 293 4.19 -0.14 -4.46
N ASP A 294 3.20 0.48 -3.83
CA ASP A 294 2.66 1.78 -4.21
C ASP A 294 3.71 2.89 -4.04
N ASN A 295 4.47 2.86 -2.93
CA ASN A 295 5.57 3.78 -2.70
C ASN A 295 6.68 3.61 -3.76
N ILE A 296 7.06 2.37 -4.08
CA ILE A 296 8.09 2.07 -5.07
C ILE A 296 7.62 2.49 -6.47
N SER A 297 6.36 2.25 -6.82
CA SER A 297 5.79 2.61 -8.13
C SER A 297 5.40 4.09 -8.24
N SER A 298 5.41 4.84 -7.13
CA SER A 298 4.99 6.25 -7.08
C SER A 298 5.78 7.19 -8.00
N PHE A 299 6.99 6.80 -8.43
CA PHE A 299 7.76 7.55 -9.43
C PHE A 299 7.00 7.76 -10.75
N ARG A 300 6.02 6.91 -11.06
CA ARG A 300 5.19 7.00 -12.27
C ARG A 300 4.13 8.09 -12.18
N THR A 301 3.69 8.44 -10.98
CA THR A 301 2.52 9.29 -10.74
C THR A 301 2.85 10.58 -10.01
N LYS A 302 3.88 10.58 -9.15
CA LYS A 302 4.36 11.76 -8.43
C LYS A 302 5.23 12.65 -9.31
N ASN A 303 5.18 13.95 -9.05
CA ASN A 303 6.12 14.88 -9.64
C ASN A 303 7.55 14.54 -9.20
N LEU A 304 8.55 14.74 -10.06
CA LEU A 304 9.95 14.42 -9.75
C LEU A 304 10.44 15.03 -8.42
N LYS A 305 9.96 16.23 -8.07
CA LYS A 305 10.34 16.92 -6.82
C LYS A 305 9.82 16.24 -5.55
N GLU A 306 8.81 15.37 -5.68
CA GLU A 306 8.15 14.66 -4.58
C GLU A 306 8.68 13.24 -4.41
N TRP A 307 9.68 12.84 -5.21
CA TRP A 307 10.25 11.50 -5.15
C TRP A 307 11.06 11.31 -3.88
N ASP A 308 10.65 10.30 -3.11
CA ASP A 308 11.41 9.79 -1.97
C ASP A 308 12.36 8.65 -2.41
N GLY A 309 13.01 8.04 -1.43
CA GLY A 309 13.91 6.91 -1.68
C GLY A 309 13.24 5.70 -2.31
N TYR A 310 11.94 5.47 -2.12
CA TYR A 310 11.22 4.36 -2.76
C TYR A 310 10.94 4.65 -4.24
N ALA A 311 10.51 5.88 -4.55
CA ALA A 311 10.31 6.31 -5.94
C ALA A 311 11.62 6.18 -6.75
N TRP A 312 12.77 6.59 -6.19
CA TRP A 312 14.07 6.41 -6.86
C TRP A 312 14.41 4.94 -7.11
N GLN A 313 14.12 4.04 -6.15
CA GLN A 313 14.32 2.61 -6.34
C GLN A 313 13.48 2.08 -7.50
N GLY A 314 12.17 2.40 -7.54
CA GLY A 314 11.30 1.97 -8.63
C GLY A 314 11.72 2.49 -10.00
N PHE A 315 12.14 3.76 -10.06
CA PHE A 315 12.69 4.34 -11.29
C PHE A 315 13.93 3.59 -11.79
N TYR A 316 14.86 3.25 -10.91
CA TYR A 316 16.06 2.50 -11.27
C TYR A 316 15.77 1.04 -11.62
N GLN A 317 14.78 0.40 -11.01
CA GLN A 317 14.32 -0.92 -11.42
C GLN A 317 13.83 -0.91 -12.87
N GLU A 318 13.09 0.12 -13.30
CA GLU A 318 12.66 0.23 -14.70
C GLU A 318 13.83 0.47 -15.67
N ILE A 319 14.78 1.31 -15.29
CA ILE A 319 15.99 1.52 -16.10
C ILE A 319 16.75 0.21 -16.26
N GLN A 320 16.88 -0.56 -15.19
CA GLN A 320 17.64 -1.81 -15.16
C GLN A 320 17.10 -2.88 -16.13
N LYS A 321 15.80 -2.84 -16.45
CA LYS A 321 15.21 -3.76 -17.46
C LYS A 321 15.80 -3.54 -18.86
N GLU A 322 16.31 -2.35 -19.13
CA GLU A 322 16.72 -1.90 -20.47
C GLU A 322 18.22 -1.54 -20.55
N ILE A 323 18.86 -1.30 -19.41
CA ILE A 323 20.27 -0.97 -19.28
C ILE A 323 20.88 -1.91 -18.25
N ASP A 324 21.84 -2.74 -18.67
CA ASP A 324 22.59 -3.63 -17.79
C ASP A 324 23.48 -2.81 -16.85
N GLY A 325 23.02 -2.66 -15.61
CA GLY A 325 23.65 -1.85 -14.59
C GLY A 325 23.18 -2.25 -13.19
N ASP A 326 23.75 -1.59 -12.20
CA ASP A 326 23.48 -1.81 -10.79
C ASP A 326 22.90 -0.56 -10.15
N TRP A 327 22.13 -0.73 -9.08
CA TRP A 327 21.64 0.37 -8.28
C TRP A 327 21.71 0.07 -6.79
N GLY A 328 21.75 1.13 -6.00
CA GLY A 328 21.90 1.03 -4.57
C GLY A 328 22.04 2.38 -3.91
N TYR A 329 21.98 2.37 -2.58
CA TYR A 329 22.24 3.54 -1.77
C TYR A 329 23.75 3.79 -1.66
N VAL A 330 24.16 5.01 -2.00
CA VAL A 330 25.55 5.48 -1.97
C VAL A 330 25.71 6.40 -0.75
N PRO A 331 26.31 5.94 0.36
CA PRO A 331 26.48 6.76 1.55
C PRO A 331 27.50 7.87 1.30
N ASN A 332 27.23 9.05 1.86
CA ASN A 332 28.18 10.17 1.88
C ASN A 332 28.03 10.95 3.20
N ARG A 333 28.91 11.93 3.44
CA ARG A 333 28.90 12.73 4.69
C ARG A 333 27.63 13.54 4.92
N SER A 334 26.79 13.70 3.90
CA SER A 334 25.55 14.48 3.91
C SER A 334 24.30 13.61 3.92
N GLY A 335 24.42 12.30 4.18
CA GLY A 335 23.26 11.40 4.21
C GLY A 335 22.96 10.69 2.89
N GLY A 336 23.94 10.55 2.00
CA GLY A 336 23.90 9.66 0.84
C GLY A 336 22.87 10.01 -0.25
N PHE A 337 22.69 9.09 -1.20
CA PHE A 337 21.64 9.14 -2.23
C PHE A 337 21.42 7.75 -2.85
N TRP A 338 20.27 7.52 -3.46
CA TRP A 338 20.06 6.36 -4.34
C TRP A 338 20.65 6.63 -5.72
N GLY A 339 21.53 5.74 -6.18
CA GLY A 339 22.15 5.83 -7.50
C GLY A 339 22.00 4.58 -8.34
N PHE A 340 22.18 4.74 -9.64
CA PHE A 340 22.26 3.67 -10.63
C PHE A 340 23.55 3.85 -11.43
N TRP A 341 24.30 2.79 -11.71
CA TRP A 341 25.56 2.87 -12.45
C TRP A 341 25.72 1.72 -13.43
N TRP A 342 26.33 2.01 -14.57
CA TRP A 342 26.62 1.01 -15.61
C TRP A 342 27.91 1.37 -16.36
N ASP A 343 28.61 0.35 -16.82
CA ASP A 343 29.89 0.52 -17.51
C ASP A 343 29.71 1.02 -18.95
N SER A 344 30.67 1.82 -19.42
CA SER A 344 30.71 2.18 -20.83
C SER A 344 31.06 0.97 -21.70
N LYS A 345 30.23 0.72 -22.71
CA LYS A 345 30.49 -0.31 -23.73
C LYS A 345 31.74 -0.02 -24.57
N LEU A 346 32.13 1.25 -24.68
CA LEU A 346 33.26 1.68 -25.51
C LEU A 346 34.59 1.70 -24.74
N ASN A 347 34.56 2.02 -23.45
CA ASN A 347 35.76 2.13 -22.65
C ASN A 347 35.51 1.76 -21.18
N LYS A 348 36.01 0.60 -20.77
CA LYS A 348 35.87 0.08 -19.39
C LYS A 348 36.52 0.95 -18.30
N ARG A 349 37.28 2.00 -18.64
CA ARG A 349 37.75 3.00 -17.67
C ARG A 349 36.66 3.99 -17.26
N TYR A 350 35.60 4.10 -18.06
CA TYR A 350 34.49 5.01 -17.83
C TYR A 350 33.24 4.22 -17.46
N TYR A 351 32.48 4.79 -16.55
CA TYR A 351 31.15 4.31 -16.23
C TYR A 351 30.23 5.50 -16.01
N MET A 352 28.94 5.28 -16.22
CA MET A 352 27.90 6.26 -16.02
C MET A 352 27.28 6.02 -14.65
N GLN A 353 26.91 7.10 -13.97
CA GLN A 353 26.27 7.05 -12.66
C GLN A 353 25.16 8.08 -12.60
N LEU A 354 23.93 7.62 -12.38
CA LEU A 354 22.80 8.46 -12.01
C LEU A 354 22.93 8.76 -10.52
N GLU A 355 23.05 10.04 -10.20
CA GLU A 355 22.99 10.60 -8.86
C GLU A 355 21.68 11.39 -8.77
N GLN A 356 20.56 10.66 -8.68
CA GLN A 356 19.20 11.18 -8.76
C GLN A 356 18.97 11.94 -10.07
N GLU A 357 18.82 13.27 -10.05
CA GLU A 357 18.57 14.11 -11.24
C GLU A 357 19.82 14.37 -12.09
N ASN A 358 20.99 13.94 -11.62
CA ASN A 358 22.27 14.17 -12.30
C ASN A 358 22.78 12.88 -12.97
N LEU A 359 23.10 12.96 -14.26
CA LEU A 359 23.87 11.94 -14.95
C LEU A 359 25.35 12.31 -14.88
N CYS A 360 26.16 11.48 -14.25
CA CYS A 360 27.60 11.69 -14.10
C CYS A 360 28.38 10.69 -14.94
N ILE A 361 29.35 11.17 -15.71
CA ILE A 361 30.38 10.34 -16.34
C ILE A 361 31.57 10.27 -15.38
N LYS A 362 31.96 9.05 -15.01
CA LYS A 362 32.98 8.78 -14.01
C LYS A 362 34.19 8.11 -14.66
N VAL A 363 35.37 8.42 -14.14
CA VAL A 363 36.62 7.72 -14.47
C VAL A 363 37.24 7.13 -13.22
N VAL A 364 37.83 5.94 -13.36
CA VAL A 364 38.58 5.26 -12.30
C VAL A 364 40.07 5.34 -12.59
N ALA A 365 40.82 5.97 -11.68
CA ALA A 365 42.28 6.02 -11.73
C ALA A 365 42.87 4.68 -11.26
N ARG A 366 43.87 4.18 -12.00
CA ARG A 366 44.67 3.04 -11.59
C ARG A 366 45.75 3.46 -10.60
N GLU A 367 46.30 2.49 -9.89
CA GLU A 367 47.42 2.73 -8.99
C GLU A 367 48.63 3.29 -9.76
N GLY A 368 49.31 4.28 -9.19
CA GLY A 368 50.43 4.98 -9.83
C GLY A 368 50.06 6.06 -10.87
N GLU A 369 48.80 6.17 -11.31
CA GLU A 369 48.41 7.19 -12.29
C GLU A 369 48.32 8.60 -11.67
N LYS A 370 48.83 9.61 -12.40
CA LYS A 370 48.63 11.03 -12.06
C LYS A 370 47.18 11.44 -12.31
N ARG A 371 46.36 11.34 -11.26
CA ARG A 371 44.89 11.58 -11.28
C ARG A 371 44.49 12.90 -11.94
N SER A 372 45.19 13.99 -11.66
CA SER A 372 44.89 15.32 -12.23
C SER A 372 45.08 15.35 -13.76
N LYS A 373 46.11 14.68 -14.27
CA LYS A 373 46.39 14.56 -15.71
C LYS A 373 45.30 13.71 -16.38
N LEU A 374 45.07 12.49 -15.86
CA LEU A 374 44.02 11.59 -16.35
C LEU A 374 42.65 12.28 -16.42
N ARG A 375 42.26 12.96 -15.34
CA ARG A 375 40.97 13.65 -15.24
C ARG A 375 40.83 14.76 -16.28
N THR A 376 41.89 15.55 -16.50
CA THR A 376 41.87 16.65 -17.47
C THR A 376 41.78 16.14 -18.90
N GLU A 377 42.57 15.12 -19.23
CA GLU A 377 42.55 14.48 -20.56
C GLU A 377 41.17 13.84 -20.83
N ALA A 378 40.64 13.09 -19.86
CA ALA A 378 39.34 12.43 -19.98
C ALA A 378 38.17 13.44 -20.06
N LEU A 379 38.21 14.52 -19.28
CA LEU A 379 37.22 15.62 -19.36
C LEU A 379 37.16 16.20 -20.78
N ASN A 380 38.32 16.56 -21.34
CA ASN A 380 38.37 17.18 -22.67
C ASN A 380 37.86 16.23 -23.76
N ASP A 381 38.32 14.97 -23.74
CA ASP A 381 37.88 13.94 -24.69
C ASP A 381 36.36 13.69 -24.62
N ILE A 382 35.79 13.61 -23.42
CA ILE A 382 34.35 13.38 -23.23
C ILE A 382 33.51 14.59 -23.67
N LEU A 383 33.94 15.82 -23.38
CA LEU A 383 33.22 17.01 -23.81
C LEU A 383 33.23 17.18 -25.33
N GLU A 384 34.36 16.91 -25.99
CA GLU A 384 34.43 16.94 -27.46
C GLU A 384 33.50 15.89 -28.09
N LYS A 385 33.48 14.67 -27.53
CA LYS A 385 32.56 13.61 -27.98
C LYS A 385 31.09 13.96 -27.71
N SER A 386 30.81 14.64 -26.59
CA SER A 386 29.49 15.11 -26.24
C SER A 386 28.96 16.11 -27.26
N GLU A 387 29.77 17.08 -27.66
CA GLU A 387 29.41 18.09 -28.66
C GLU A 387 29.09 17.44 -30.01
N LYS A 388 29.98 16.55 -30.49
CA LYS A 388 29.80 15.81 -31.74
C LYS A 388 28.52 14.96 -31.78
N ARG A 389 28.06 14.47 -30.62
CA ARG A 389 26.89 13.58 -30.50
C ARG A 389 25.64 14.28 -29.93
N GLY A 390 25.72 15.58 -29.64
CA GLY A 390 24.65 16.35 -29.01
C GLY A 390 24.20 15.76 -27.67
N LEU A 391 25.14 15.35 -26.80
CA LEU A 391 24.83 14.73 -25.50
C LEU A 391 24.67 15.73 -24.36
N GLN A 392 24.95 17.02 -24.59
CA GLN A 392 24.76 18.10 -23.61
C GLN A 392 25.47 17.84 -22.26
N LEU A 393 26.58 17.11 -22.28
CA LEU A 393 27.45 17.00 -21.10
C LEU A 393 28.18 18.33 -20.87
N GLU A 394 28.29 18.70 -19.61
CA GLU A 394 28.97 19.87 -19.11
C GLU A 394 30.07 19.50 -18.11
N ARG A 395 30.94 20.47 -17.83
CA ARG A 395 31.99 20.33 -16.83
C ARG A 395 31.37 20.30 -15.42
N PRO A 396 31.77 19.36 -14.54
CA PRO A 396 31.27 19.31 -13.18
C PRO A 396 31.71 20.54 -12.37
N THR A 397 30.85 21.00 -11.45
CA THR A 397 31.11 22.16 -10.59
C THR A 397 32.38 22.00 -9.76
N ARG A 398 32.70 20.77 -9.34
CA ARG A 398 33.92 20.44 -8.58
C ARG A 398 34.62 19.24 -9.20
N LEU A 399 35.94 19.34 -9.34
CA LEU A 399 36.79 18.25 -9.82
C LEU A 399 37.42 17.52 -8.63
N GLY A 400 36.96 16.29 -8.38
CA GLY A 400 37.51 15.43 -7.33
C GLY A 400 38.93 14.96 -7.64
N ASN A 401 39.65 14.49 -6.61
CA ASN A 401 40.99 13.88 -6.73
C ASN A 401 41.04 12.45 -6.14
N GLY A 402 39.87 11.84 -5.96
CA GLY A 402 39.72 10.48 -5.46
C GLY A 402 40.13 9.44 -6.50
N LYS A 403 40.07 8.15 -6.12
CA LYS A 403 40.25 7.02 -7.04
C LYS A 403 39.20 7.06 -8.17
N THR A 404 37.98 7.43 -7.82
CA THR A 404 36.85 7.63 -8.73
C THR A 404 36.54 9.13 -8.81
N MET A 405 36.38 9.66 -10.02
CA MET A 405 36.18 11.08 -10.26
C MET A 405 35.08 11.32 -11.29
N THR A 406 34.17 12.26 -11.04
CA THR A 406 33.29 12.80 -12.09
C THR A 406 34.12 13.65 -13.04
N ILE A 407 34.03 13.34 -14.33
CA ILE A 407 34.72 14.09 -15.39
C ILE A 407 33.76 14.90 -16.25
N ALA A 408 32.49 14.49 -16.36
CA ALA A 408 31.45 15.25 -17.04
C ALA A 408 30.12 14.96 -16.37
N GLN A 409 29.16 15.86 -16.50
CA GLN A 409 27.81 15.66 -15.96
C GLN A 409 26.76 16.18 -16.94
N ARG A 410 25.51 15.77 -16.75
CA ARG A 410 24.33 16.43 -17.33
C ARG A 410 23.28 16.53 -16.23
N THR A 411 22.88 17.76 -15.94
CA THR A 411 21.74 18.05 -15.07
C THR A 411 20.44 17.78 -15.83
N ALA A 412 19.39 17.36 -15.12
CA ALA A 412 18.06 17.15 -15.68
C ALA A 412 18.03 16.19 -16.90
N TYR A 413 18.67 15.03 -16.80
CA TYR A 413 18.59 14.01 -17.85
C TYR A 413 17.19 13.37 -17.94
N ILE A 414 16.41 13.43 -16.86
CA ILE A 414 15.07 12.84 -16.76
C ILE A 414 14.12 13.63 -17.67
N GLN A 415 13.46 12.91 -18.58
CA GLN A 415 12.48 13.52 -19.47
C GLN A 415 11.12 13.53 -18.77
N LEU A 416 10.48 14.69 -18.68
CA LEU A 416 9.20 14.86 -18.01
C LEU A 416 8.06 15.01 -19.02
N ASN A 417 6.86 14.61 -18.60
CA ASN A 417 5.60 14.96 -19.27
C ASN A 417 5.17 16.38 -18.87
N GLU A 418 4.10 16.90 -19.49
CA GLU A 418 3.59 18.25 -19.23
C GLU A 418 3.11 18.44 -17.79
N ASP A 419 2.62 17.37 -17.15
CA ASP A 419 2.20 17.34 -15.74
C ASP A 419 3.37 17.21 -14.74
N GLY A 420 4.61 17.13 -15.23
CA GLY A 420 5.82 16.99 -14.42
C GLY A 420 6.09 15.57 -13.90
N THR A 421 5.31 14.57 -14.34
CA THR A 421 5.64 13.14 -14.13
C THR A 421 6.72 12.68 -15.10
N VAL A 422 7.38 11.55 -14.82
CA VAL A 422 8.45 11.04 -15.69
C VAL A 422 7.92 10.39 -16.97
N ASN A 423 8.53 10.75 -18.10
CA ASN A 423 8.44 9.98 -19.33
C ASN A 423 9.54 8.91 -19.35
N ILE A 424 9.25 7.74 -18.77
CA ILE A 424 10.23 6.67 -18.59
C ILE A 424 10.84 6.19 -19.91
N LYS A 425 10.02 6.08 -20.96
CA LYS A 425 10.47 5.60 -22.28
C LYS A 425 11.47 6.57 -22.91
N ARG A 426 11.12 7.87 -23.00
CA ARG A 426 12.05 8.89 -23.53
C ARG A 426 13.31 9.02 -22.69
N THR A 427 13.18 8.88 -21.37
CA THR A 427 14.34 8.92 -20.45
C THR A 427 15.30 7.76 -20.74
N ILE A 428 14.80 6.53 -20.87
CA ILE A 428 15.63 5.36 -21.21
C ILE A 428 16.25 5.50 -22.61
N GLU A 429 15.49 5.94 -23.61
CA GLU A 429 16.01 6.21 -24.97
C GLU A 429 17.16 7.21 -24.94
N GLN A 430 17.05 8.26 -24.13
CA GLN A 430 18.11 9.24 -23.94
C GLN A 430 19.34 8.63 -23.23
N LEU A 431 19.13 7.84 -22.18
CA LEU A 431 20.22 7.19 -21.44
C LEU A 431 21.00 6.19 -22.31
N LYS A 432 20.34 5.48 -23.22
CA LYS A 432 20.98 4.55 -24.17
C LYS A 432 21.93 5.22 -25.17
N ARG A 433 21.96 6.55 -25.26
CA ARG A 433 22.92 7.30 -26.10
C ARG A 433 24.31 7.43 -25.49
N TYR A 434 24.46 7.14 -24.18
CA TYR A 434 25.71 7.15 -23.43
C TYR A 434 26.27 5.73 -23.32
#